data_AF-A0A9X1DDS9-F1
#
_entry.id   AF-A0A9X1DDS9-F1
#
_cell.length_a   1.000
_cell.length_b   1.000
_cell.length_c   1.000
_cell.angle_alpha   90.00
_cell.angle_beta   90.00
_cell.angle_gamma   90.00
#
_symmetry.space_group_name_H-M   'P 1'
#
loop_
_entity.id
_entity.type
_entity.pdbx_description
1 polymer ?
#
loop_
_entity_poly.entity_id
_entity_poly.type
_entity_poly.pdbx_seq_one_letter_code
_entity_poly.pdbx_strand_id
1 'polypeptide(L)'
;MSLFSILSSPDTSTSSLSSSSNLQIQQALQALAAKQAAQTGTTGSDGAQSAVSITIEAKRAANAKADAGVDAAMLAKSLRADLDAQYKAAGKKDTADLTTLSGRALATMALNQSGTFSKTEAAAAKLELRTRDRQSAIAMLSSGTLTAASLQTYTTNLMATRATMSAEEQQLRQADPSLR
;
A
#
# COMPACT_ATOMS: atom_id res chain seq x y z
N MET A 1 -13.31 -62.49 39.38
CA MET A 1 -13.84 -61.13 39.66
C MET A 1 -13.10 -60.19 38.71
N SER A 2 -13.81 -59.74 37.69
CA SER A 2 -13.25 -59.27 36.43
C SER A 2 -12.67 -57.86 36.49
N LEU A 3 -11.60 -57.67 35.72
CA LEU A 3 -10.86 -56.43 35.43
C LEU A 3 -11.65 -55.49 34.49
N PHE A 4 -12.88 -55.14 34.86
CA PHE A 4 -13.66 -54.13 34.16
C PHE A 4 -14.01 -53.03 35.17
N SER A 5 -13.66 -51.78 34.85
CA SER A 5 -14.17 -50.52 35.47
C SER A 5 -13.18 -49.62 36.23
N ILE A 6 -11.91 -49.51 35.81
CA ILE A 6 -11.11 -48.34 36.24
C ILE A 6 -10.46 -47.69 35.00
N LEU A 7 -11.05 -46.56 34.63
CA LEU A 7 -10.51 -45.47 33.81
C LEU A 7 -10.41 -45.67 32.29
N SER A 8 -11.59 -45.77 31.68
CA SER A 8 -11.85 -45.05 30.43
C SER A 8 -11.89 -43.54 30.71
N SER A 9 -10.84 -42.81 30.33
CA SER A 9 -10.89 -41.35 30.16
C SER A 9 -10.15 -40.97 28.88
N PRO A 10 -10.83 -40.84 27.73
CA PRO A 10 -10.34 -39.99 26.67
C PRO A 10 -10.65 -38.55 27.06
N ASP A 11 -9.64 -37.87 27.60
CA ASP A 11 -9.67 -36.41 27.80
C ASP A 11 -9.64 -35.77 26.40
N THR A 12 -10.80 -35.72 25.76
CA THR A 12 -11.00 -35.04 24.49
C THR A 12 -11.19 -33.57 24.81
N SER A 13 -10.08 -32.91 25.12
CA SER A 13 -10.01 -31.45 25.06
C SER A 13 -10.15 -31.03 23.60
N THR A 14 -11.40 -30.90 23.14
CA THR A 14 -11.74 -30.28 21.87
C THR A 14 -11.28 -28.84 21.91
N SER A 15 -10.20 -28.55 21.19
CA SER A 15 -9.64 -27.23 20.96
C SER A 15 -10.64 -26.34 20.21
N SER A 16 -11.40 -25.53 20.94
CA SER A 16 -12.24 -24.45 20.41
C SER A 16 -11.41 -23.17 20.15
N LEU A 17 -10.29 -23.31 19.43
CA LEU A 17 -9.36 -22.19 19.14
C LEU A 17 -9.63 -21.51 17.78
N SER A 18 -10.60 -21.95 16.99
CA SER A 18 -10.84 -21.42 15.64
C SER A 18 -11.92 -20.34 15.55
N SER A 19 -12.72 -20.13 16.60
CA SER A 19 -13.85 -19.17 16.56
C SER A 19 -13.46 -17.74 16.96
N SER A 20 -12.43 -17.57 17.80
CA SER A 20 -12.07 -16.25 18.35
C SER A 20 -11.25 -15.38 17.38
N SER A 21 -10.44 -16.00 16.51
CA SER A 21 -9.61 -15.27 15.53
C SER A 21 -10.45 -14.65 14.40
N ASN A 22 -11.51 -15.34 13.96
CA ASN A 22 -12.39 -14.83 12.91
C ASN A 22 -13.20 -13.60 13.36
N LEU A 23 -13.59 -13.55 14.64
CA LEU A 23 -14.33 -12.42 15.22
C LEU A 23 -13.47 -11.16 15.33
N GLN A 24 -12.19 -11.29 15.68
CA GLN A 24 -11.27 -10.15 15.75
C GLN A 24 -10.94 -9.59 14.36
N ILE A 25 -10.80 -10.44 13.34
CA ILE A 25 -10.57 -10.00 11.96
C ILE A 25 -11.83 -9.32 11.41
N GLN A 26 -13.04 -9.83 11.69
CA GLN A 26 -14.29 -9.19 11.27
C GLN A 26 -14.53 -7.83 11.95
N GLN A 27 -14.24 -7.71 13.24
CA GLN A 27 -14.37 -6.42 13.95
C GLN A 27 -13.35 -5.39 13.47
N ALA A 28 -12.12 -5.81 13.16
CA ALA A 28 -11.11 -4.94 12.56
C ALA A 28 -11.52 -4.47 11.16
N LEU A 29 -12.16 -5.33 10.35
CA LEU A 29 -12.64 -4.96 9.02
C LEU A 29 -13.84 -3.99 9.07
N GLN A 30 -14.78 -4.21 10.00
CA GLN A 30 -15.93 -3.31 10.16
C GLN A 30 -15.51 -1.93 10.69
N ALA A 31 -14.53 -1.87 11.58
CA ALA A 31 -13.96 -0.60 12.03
C ALA A 31 -13.29 0.17 10.89
N LEU A 32 -12.65 -0.54 9.94
CA LEU A 32 -12.02 0.08 8.78
C LEU A 32 -13.04 0.55 7.74
N ALA A 33 -14.10 -0.24 7.50
CA ALA A 33 -15.21 0.12 6.60
C ALA A 33 -16.01 1.32 7.12
N ALA A 34 -16.27 1.38 8.44
CA ALA A 34 -16.92 2.53 9.07
C ALA A 34 -16.07 3.82 8.96
N LYS A 35 -14.73 3.68 9.00
CA LYS A 35 -13.81 4.81 8.85
C LYS A 35 -13.75 5.35 7.41
N GLN A 36 -13.94 4.49 6.40
CA GLN A 36 -14.04 4.90 4.99
C GLN A 36 -15.40 5.53 4.66
N ALA A 37 -16.49 5.05 5.25
CA ALA A 37 -17.83 5.63 5.05
C ALA A 37 -17.95 7.06 5.62
N ALA A 38 -17.23 7.38 6.69
CA ALA A 38 -17.23 8.71 7.31
C ALA A 38 -16.50 9.79 6.49
N GLN A 39 -15.80 9.44 5.39
CA GLN A 39 -15.01 10.38 4.58
C GLN A 39 -15.72 10.86 3.30
N THR A 40 -16.93 10.38 3.02
CA THR A 40 -17.68 10.71 1.77
C THR A 40 -18.80 11.72 2.02
N GLY A 41 -18.60 12.67 2.93
CA GLY A 41 -19.56 13.73 3.17
C GLY A 41 -18.87 14.98 3.69
N THR A 42 -18.57 15.92 2.80
CA THR A 42 -18.80 17.37 2.99
C THR A 42 -18.20 18.16 1.82
N THR A 43 -19.09 18.60 0.94
CA THR A 43 -18.90 19.75 0.07
C THR A 43 -19.02 21.01 0.92
N GLY A 44 -18.08 21.97 0.82
CA GLY A 44 -18.31 23.34 1.31
C GLY A 44 -17.19 23.94 2.17
N SER A 45 -16.36 24.76 1.50
CA SER A 45 -15.83 26.07 1.92
C SER A 45 -15.53 26.39 3.40
N ASP A 46 -14.29 26.89 3.53
CA ASP A 46 -13.84 28.02 4.36
C ASP A 46 -13.10 27.71 5.67
N GLY A 47 -12.09 28.54 5.91
CA GLY A 47 -10.91 28.28 6.72
C GLY A 47 -11.17 27.89 8.17
N ALA A 48 -10.70 26.70 8.53
CA ALA A 48 -10.30 26.37 9.88
C ALA A 48 -9.18 25.33 9.79
N GLN A 49 -8.00 25.66 10.29
CA GLN A 49 -6.93 24.69 10.58
C GLN A 49 -7.41 23.73 11.68
N SER A 50 -8.31 22.83 11.33
CA SER A 50 -8.44 21.57 12.04
C SER A 50 -7.28 20.71 11.61
N ALA A 51 -6.56 20.13 12.57
CA ALA A 51 -5.57 19.09 12.33
C ALA A 51 -6.28 17.85 11.76
N VAL A 52 -6.68 17.93 10.48
CA VAL A 52 -7.09 16.79 9.68
C VAL A 52 -5.90 15.86 9.72
N SER A 53 -6.07 14.69 10.32
CA SER A 53 -5.09 13.62 10.19
C SER A 53 -5.10 13.20 8.72
N ILE A 54 -4.32 13.91 7.89
CA ILE A 54 -4.18 13.59 6.48
C ILE A 54 -3.54 12.21 6.42
N THR A 55 -4.33 11.22 6.01
CA THR A 55 -3.86 9.84 5.86
C THR A 55 -2.70 9.80 4.86
N ILE A 56 -1.83 8.79 4.98
CA ILE A 56 -0.70 8.64 4.04
C ILE A 56 -1.22 8.49 2.61
N GLU A 57 -2.37 7.84 2.43
CA GLU A 57 -3.11 7.73 1.16
C GLU A 57 -3.46 9.10 0.59
N ALA A 58 -4.00 10.01 1.41
CA ALA A 58 -4.37 11.35 0.97
C ALA A 58 -3.14 12.18 0.58
N LYS A 59 -2.03 12.06 1.33
CA LYS A 59 -0.75 12.70 0.96
C LYS A 59 -0.22 12.16 -0.37
N ARG A 60 -0.25 10.84 -0.56
CA ARG A 60 0.16 10.21 -1.82
C ARG A 60 -0.68 10.68 -3.01
N ALA A 61 -2.00 10.77 -2.83
CA ALA A 61 -2.90 11.26 -3.88
C ALA A 61 -2.65 12.73 -4.22
N ALA A 62 -2.42 13.57 -3.20
CA ALA A 62 -2.06 14.97 -3.40
C ALA A 62 -0.73 15.10 -4.17
N ASN A 63 0.29 14.33 -3.78
CA ASN A 63 1.59 14.31 -4.46
C ASN A 63 1.45 13.74 -5.89
N ALA A 64 0.65 12.70 -6.11
CA ALA A 64 0.39 12.18 -7.45
C ALA A 64 -0.27 13.23 -8.36
N LYS A 65 -1.15 14.06 -7.80
CA LYS A 65 -1.75 15.19 -8.52
C LYS A 65 -0.75 16.31 -8.78
N ALA A 66 0.12 16.63 -7.82
CA ALA A 66 1.17 17.64 -7.98
C ALA A 66 2.21 17.21 -9.03
N ASP A 67 2.53 15.92 -9.05
CA ASP A 67 3.46 15.34 -10.01
C ASP A 67 2.80 15.11 -11.38
N ALA A 68 1.48 15.19 -11.49
CA ALA A 68 0.79 15.00 -12.77
C ALA A 68 1.18 16.10 -13.76
N GLY A 69 1.75 15.70 -14.91
CA GLY A 69 2.13 16.64 -15.97
C GLY A 69 3.48 17.36 -15.78
N VAL A 70 4.20 17.12 -14.68
CA VAL A 70 5.59 17.60 -14.51
C VAL A 70 6.52 16.78 -15.40
N ASP A 71 7.57 17.36 -16.00
CA ASP A 71 8.57 16.57 -16.74
C ASP A 71 9.34 15.59 -15.81
N ALA A 72 9.72 14.42 -16.33
CA ALA A 72 10.39 13.39 -15.53
C ALA A 72 11.75 13.84 -14.97
N ALA A 73 12.53 14.60 -15.74
CA ALA A 73 13.83 15.11 -15.30
C ALA A 73 13.66 16.24 -14.27
N MET A 74 12.64 17.10 -14.44
CA MET A 74 12.29 18.10 -13.43
C MET A 74 11.84 17.45 -12.12
N LEU A 75 11.00 16.41 -12.20
CA LEU A 75 10.55 15.64 -11.04
C LEU A 75 11.72 14.97 -10.33
N ALA A 76 12.64 14.34 -11.08
CA ALA A 76 13.85 13.74 -10.50
C ALA A 76 14.71 14.77 -9.74
N LYS A 77 14.84 15.99 -10.28
CA LYS A 77 15.60 17.06 -9.63
C LYS A 77 14.93 17.54 -8.34
N SER A 78 13.60 17.74 -8.36
CA SER A 78 12.84 18.09 -7.15
C SER A 78 12.98 16.99 -6.09
N LEU A 79 12.76 15.74 -6.49
CA LEU A 79 12.85 14.60 -5.59
C LEU A 79 14.24 14.48 -4.97
N ARG A 80 15.31 14.73 -5.73
CA ARG A 80 16.67 14.71 -5.19
C ARG A 80 16.87 15.79 -4.12
N ALA A 81 16.37 17.01 -4.35
CA ALA A 81 16.43 18.09 -3.38
C ALA A 81 15.63 17.77 -2.10
N ASP A 82 14.46 17.16 -2.25
CA ASP A 82 13.63 16.72 -1.12
C ASP A 82 14.32 15.64 -0.28
N LEU A 83 14.93 14.64 -0.93
CA LEU A 83 15.73 13.62 -0.26
C LEU A 83 16.93 14.23 0.48
N ASP A 84 17.64 15.17 -0.14
CA ASP A 84 18.74 15.88 0.52
C ASP A 84 18.30 16.67 1.75
N ALA A 85 17.13 17.31 1.70
CA ALA A 85 16.55 17.98 2.85
C ALA A 85 16.24 16.99 3.98
N GLN A 86 15.66 15.83 3.63
CA GLN A 86 15.38 14.76 4.60
C GLN A 86 16.65 14.19 5.22
N TYR A 87 17.71 13.94 4.44
CA TYR A 87 18.98 13.44 4.96
C TYR A 87 19.66 14.46 5.87
N LYS A 88 19.60 15.74 5.54
CA LYS A 88 20.10 16.82 6.40
C LYS A 88 19.34 16.87 7.72
N ALA A 89 18.02 16.73 7.70
CA ALA A 89 17.19 16.72 8.90
C ALA A 89 17.42 15.46 9.76
N ALA A 90 17.61 14.30 9.13
CA ALA A 90 17.82 13.02 9.82
C ALA A 90 19.28 12.83 10.30
N GLY A 91 20.23 13.59 9.77
CA GLY A 91 21.67 13.43 10.03
C GLY A 91 22.26 12.12 9.51
N LYS A 92 21.51 11.37 8.69
CA LYS A 92 21.89 10.07 8.13
C LYS A 92 21.48 9.99 6.66
N LYS A 93 22.31 9.35 5.85
CA LYS A 93 21.99 9.06 4.44
C LYS A 93 21.09 7.84 4.34
N ASP A 94 20.31 7.78 3.26
CA ASP A 94 19.44 6.65 2.90
C ASP A 94 18.30 6.34 3.91
N THR A 95 17.97 7.26 4.82
CA THR A 95 16.84 7.15 5.78
C THR A 95 15.61 7.97 5.39
N ALA A 96 15.46 8.29 4.10
CA ALA A 96 14.37 9.13 3.64
C ALA A 96 13.04 8.37 3.69
N ASP A 97 11.98 9.08 4.08
CA ASP A 97 10.64 8.53 4.09
C ASP A 97 10.05 8.57 2.67
N LEU A 98 9.86 7.37 2.10
CA LEU A 98 9.29 7.20 0.76
C LEU A 98 7.78 6.97 0.79
N THR A 99 7.17 6.83 1.98
CA THR A 99 5.78 6.38 2.14
C THR A 99 4.75 7.39 1.61
N THR A 100 5.11 8.67 1.57
CA THR A 100 4.24 9.75 1.08
C THR A 100 4.45 10.08 -0.39
N LEU A 101 5.51 9.56 -1.03
CA LEU A 101 5.80 9.81 -2.44
C LEU A 101 4.73 9.21 -3.36
N SER A 102 4.50 9.86 -4.50
CA SER A 102 3.59 9.33 -5.53
C SER A 102 4.17 8.08 -6.22
N GLY A 103 3.33 7.28 -6.87
CA GLY A 103 3.78 6.14 -7.67
C GLY A 103 4.74 6.56 -8.78
N ARG A 104 4.51 7.73 -9.39
CA ARG A 104 5.37 8.32 -10.41
C ARG A 104 6.74 8.75 -9.88
N ALA A 105 6.78 9.40 -8.71
CA ALA A 105 8.04 9.79 -8.08
C ALA A 105 8.88 8.56 -7.72
N LEU A 106 8.25 7.52 -7.16
CA LEU A 106 8.92 6.24 -6.90
C LEU A 106 9.41 5.57 -8.17
N ALA A 107 8.61 5.59 -9.25
CA ALA A 107 9.01 5.02 -10.53
C ALA A 107 10.20 5.76 -11.15
N THR A 108 10.20 7.09 -11.07
CA THR A 108 11.30 7.95 -11.54
C THR A 108 12.59 7.64 -10.78
N MET A 109 12.52 7.49 -9.46
CA MET A 109 13.66 7.12 -8.62
C MET A 109 14.15 5.69 -8.88
N ALA A 110 13.22 4.75 -9.07
CA ALA A 110 13.53 3.35 -9.36
C ALA A 110 14.16 3.14 -10.74
N LEU A 111 13.74 3.92 -11.74
CA LEU A 111 14.34 3.91 -13.07
C LEU A 111 15.69 4.61 -13.09
N ASN A 112 15.87 5.65 -12.26
CA ASN A 112 17.11 6.41 -12.10
C ASN A 112 17.76 6.81 -13.45
N GLN A 113 16.95 7.26 -14.42
CA GLN A 113 17.44 7.58 -15.77
C GLN A 113 18.47 8.71 -15.77
N SER A 114 18.38 9.62 -14.79
CA SER A 114 19.32 10.72 -14.58
C SER A 114 20.61 10.32 -13.86
N GLY A 115 20.70 9.11 -13.29
CA GLY A 115 21.84 8.67 -12.49
C GLY A 115 22.03 9.45 -11.18
N THR A 116 21.04 10.26 -10.78
CA THR A 116 21.12 11.14 -9.60
C THR A 116 20.82 10.43 -8.29
N PHE A 117 20.14 9.30 -8.35
CA PHE A 117 19.78 8.50 -7.17
C PHE A 117 20.81 7.39 -6.94
N SER A 118 21.05 7.07 -5.67
CA SER A 118 21.90 5.95 -5.29
C SER A 118 21.22 4.61 -5.63
N LYS A 119 22.01 3.53 -5.69
CA LYS A 119 21.45 2.18 -5.90
C LYS A 119 20.53 1.76 -4.75
N THR A 120 20.83 2.22 -3.52
CA THR A 120 20.03 1.96 -2.32
C THR A 120 18.69 2.70 -2.39
N GLU A 121 18.67 3.96 -2.80
CA GLU A 121 17.45 4.75 -3.02
C GLU A 121 16.56 4.12 -4.10
N ALA A 122 17.13 3.75 -5.25
CA ALA A 122 16.39 3.09 -6.31
C ALA A 122 15.81 1.74 -5.87
N ALA A 123 16.57 0.95 -5.08
CA ALA A 123 16.09 -0.31 -4.52
C ALA A 123 14.97 -0.10 -3.49
N ALA A 124 15.08 0.90 -2.62
CA ALA A 124 14.05 1.27 -1.66
C ALA A 124 12.77 1.73 -2.37
N ALA A 125 12.90 2.50 -3.45
CA ALA A 125 11.77 2.92 -4.29
C ALA A 125 10.99 1.73 -4.86
N LYS A 126 11.71 0.74 -5.41
CA LYS A 126 11.11 -0.50 -5.94
C LYS A 126 10.45 -1.31 -4.84
N LEU A 127 11.08 -1.43 -3.67
CA LEU A 127 10.53 -2.18 -2.55
C LEU A 127 9.21 -1.56 -2.05
N GLU A 128 9.16 -0.23 -1.98
CA GLU A 128 7.96 0.52 -1.60
C GLU A 128 6.84 0.29 -2.62
N LEU A 129 7.11 0.42 -3.92
CA LEU A 129 6.12 0.12 -4.98
C LEU A 129 5.57 -1.31 -4.85
N ARG A 130 6.46 -2.31 -4.71
CA ARG A 130 6.07 -3.72 -4.54
C ARG A 130 5.24 -3.96 -3.28
N THR A 131 5.50 -3.20 -2.22
CA THR A 131 4.76 -3.30 -0.96
C THR A 131 3.35 -2.72 -1.12
N ARG A 132 3.22 -1.58 -1.80
CA ARG A 132 1.93 -0.97 -2.13
C ARG A 132 1.08 -1.84 -3.04
N ASP A 133 1.68 -2.42 -4.07
CA ASP A 133 0.96 -3.31 -4.99
C ASP A 133 0.45 -4.55 -4.25
N ARG A 134 1.27 -5.16 -3.38
CA ARG A 134 0.83 -6.28 -2.53
C ARG A 134 -0.29 -5.89 -1.59
N GLN A 135 -0.21 -4.73 -0.94
CA GLN A 135 -1.26 -4.24 -0.06
C GLN A 135 -2.58 -4.01 -0.83
N SER A 136 -2.51 -3.43 -2.03
CA SER A 136 -3.68 -3.23 -2.89
C SER A 136 -4.30 -4.57 -3.31
N ALA A 137 -3.48 -5.53 -3.74
CA ALA A 137 -3.94 -6.86 -4.11
C ALA A 137 -4.60 -7.61 -2.94
N ILE A 138 -3.99 -7.55 -1.75
CA ILE A 138 -4.57 -8.15 -0.53
C ILE A 138 -5.89 -7.47 -0.18
N ALA A 139 -5.97 -6.13 -0.25
CA ALA A 139 -7.20 -5.40 0.01
C ALA A 139 -8.32 -5.84 -0.94
N MET A 140 -8.04 -5.92 -2.25
CA MET A 140 -9.01 -6.40 -3.24
C MET A 140 -9.43 -7.84 -2.97
N LEU A 141 -8.48 -8.73 -2.67
CA LEU A 141 -8.75 -10.14 -2.39
C LEU A 141 -9.55 -10.35 -1.10
N SER A 142 -9.31 -9.54 -0.08
CA SER A 142 -10.02 -9.59 1.20
C SER A 142 -11.42 -8.99 1.15
N SER A 143 -11.75 -8.24 0.11
CA SER A 143 -13.02 -7.52 0.00
C SER A 143 -14.21 -8.38 -0.46
N GLY A 144 -14.02 -9.67 -0.79
CA GLY A 144 -15.12 -10.54 -1.20
C GLY A 144 -14.75 -12.00 -1.44
N THR A 145 -15.77 -12.82 -1.73
CA THR A 145 -15.61 -14.24 -2.03
C THR A 145 -14.90 -14.43 -3.38
N LEU A 146 -13.86 -15.26 -3.39
CA LEU A 146 -13.15 -15.67 -4.61
C LEU A 146 -14.09 -16.47 -5.52
N THR A 147 -14.51 -15.85 -6.63
CA THR A 147 -15.36 -16.44 -7.67
C THR A 147 -14.76 -16.16 -9.04
N ALA A 148 -15.20 -16.87 -10.09
CA ALA A 148 -14.77 -16.56 -11.46
C ALA A 148 -15.06 -15.09 -11.84
N ALA A 149 -16.17 -14.53 -11.35
CA ALA A 149 -16.52 -13.12 -11.54
C ALA A 149 -15.57 -12.16 -10.81
N SER A 150 -15.07 -12.52 -9.62
CA SER A 150 -14.10 -11.68 -8.89
C SER A 150 -12.73 -11.72 -9.55
N LEU A 151 -12.33 -12.84 -10.16
CA LEU A 151 -11.12 -12.93 -10.99
C LEU A 151 -11.22 -12.02 -12.22
N GLN A 152 -12.35 -12.06 -12.94
CA GLN A 152 -12.56 -11.17 -14.09
C GLN A 152 -12.52 -9.69 -13.67
N THR A 153 -13.18 -9.35 -12.56
CA THR A 153 -13.15 -8.00 -11.98
C THR A 153 -11.73 -7.57 -11.59
N TYR A 154 -10.93 -8.46 -11.01
CA TYR A 154 -9.53 -8.20 -10.69
C TYR A 154 -8.71 -7.90 -11.96
N THR A 155 -8.85 -8.72 -13.00
CA THR A 155 -8.12 -8.49 -14.27
C THR A 155 -8.50 -7.17 -14.93
N THR A 156 -9.78 -6.81 -14.94
CA THR A 156 -10.25 -5.51 -15.46
C THR A 156 -9.70 -4.34 -14.66
N ASN A 157 -9.70 -4.43 -13.33
CA ASN A 157 -9.14 -3.40 -12.46
C ASN A 157 -7.63 -3.25 -12.64
N LEU A 158 -6.89 -4.34 -12.84
CA LEU A 158 -5.45 -4.28 -13.13
C LEU A 158 -5.20 -3.54 -14.45
N MET A 159 -5.97 -3.85 -15.50
CA MET A 159 -5.89 -3.16 -16.78
C MET A 159 -6.25 -1.67 -16.68
N ALA A 160 -7.33 -1.35 -15.95
CA ALA A 160 -7.75 0.04 -15.73
C ALA A 160 -6.70 0.83 -14.94
N THR A 161 -6.15 0.25 -13.86
CA THR A 161 -5.11 0.86 -13.04
C THR A 161 -3.87 1.12 -13.88
N ARG A 162 -3.48 0.18 -14.74
CA ARG A 162 -2.35 0.33 -15.66
C ARG A 162 -2.57 1.45 -16.68
N ALA A 163 -3.79 1.59 -17.19
CA ALA A 163 -4.13 2.68 -18.11
C ALA A 163 -4.03 4.07 -17.45
N THR A 164 -4.22 4.15 -16.13
CA THR A 164 -4.10 5.40 -15.37
C THR A 164 -2.70 5.65 -14.78
N MET A 165 -1.76 4.71 -14.91
CA MET A 165 -0.38 4.89 -14.44
C MET A 165 0.41 5.85 -15.32
N SER A 166 1.38 6.52 -14.70
CA SER A 166 2.36 7.36 -15.39
C SER A 166 3.23 6.55 -16.37
N ALA A 167 3.77 7.21 -17.39
CA ALA A 167 4.64 6.58 -18.39
C ALA A 167 5.89 5.95 -17.74
N GLU A 168 6.45 6.61 -16.73
CA GLU A 168 7.60 6.13 -15.97
C GLU A 168 7.26 4.85 -15.19
N GLU A 169 6.09 4.79 -14.57
CA GLU A 169 5.63 3.60 -13.85
C GLU A 169 5.34 2.44 -14.80
N GLN A 170 4.74 2.72 -15.95
CA GLN A 170 4.54 1.70 -16.98
C GLN A 170 5.87 1.17 -17.51
N GLN A 171 6.86 2.04 -17.77
CA GLN A 171 8.20 1.64 -18.21
C GLN A 171 8.91 0.79 -17.15
N LEU A 172 8.84 1.18 -15.88
CA LEU A 172 9.43 0.42 -14.78
C LEU A 172 8.85 -0.99 -14.70
N ARG A 173 7.52 -1.14 -14.78
CA ARG A 173 6.84 -2.45 -14.75
C ARG A 173 7.09 -3.29 -16.01
N GLN A 174 7.44 -2.67 -17.13
CA GLN A 174 7.90 -3.38 -18.32
C GLN A 174 9.33 -3.90 -18.16
N ALA A 175 10.22 -3.10 -17.57
CA ALA A 175 11.62 -3.45 -17.33
C ALA A 175 11.79 -4.43 -16.16
N ASP A 176 10.89 -4.41 -15.17
CA ASP A 176 10.95 -5.23 -13.96
C ASP A 176 9.69 -6.10 -13.81
N PRO A 177 9.77 -7.40 -14.17
CA PRO A 177 8.64 -8.32 -14.09
C PRO A 177 8.10 -8.54 -12.67
N SER A 178 8.90 -8.24 -11.63
CA SER A 178 8.49 -8.43 -10.23
C SER A 178 7.49 -7.38 -9.73
N LEU A 179 7.24 -6.34 -10.52
CA LEU A 179 6.28 -5.26 -10.28
C LEU A 179 5.02 -5.39 -11.16
N ARG A 180 4.81 -6.54 -11.81
CA ARG A 180 3.64 -6.83 -12.64
C ARG A 180 2.56 -7.54 -11.86
#